data_AF-A0A7S2HBS7-F1
#
_entry.id   AF-A0A7S2HBS7-F1
#
_cell.length_a   1.000
_cell.length_b   1.000
_cell.length_c   1.000
_cell.angle_alpha   90.00
_cell.angle_beta   90.00
_cell.angle_gamma   90.00
#
_symmetry.space_group_name_H-M   'P 1'
#
loop_
_entity.id
_entity.type
_entity.pdbx_description
1 polymer ?
#
loop_
_entity_poly.entity_id
_entity_poly.type
_entity_poly.pdbx_seq_one_letter_code
_entity_poly.pdbx_strand_id
1 'polypeptide(L)'
;VDHFPLNVNGKVDRGKLVSLHSERVFPTGRGQATADKARVIAEGRLERILVEVVAEVLGMAEEELSVTDDLFLLGLDSLRSLRIVTSAQRRNLRVSVRQVFE
;
A
#
# COMPACT_ATOMS: atom_id res chain seq x y z
N VAL A 1 -10.35 19.68 11.12
CA VAL A 1 -9.82 20.98 10.63
C VAL A 1 -10.95 21.54 9.82
N ASP A 2 -11.63 22.54 10.34
CA ASP A 2 -12.89 23.01 9.76
C ASP A 2 -12.71 24.23 8.86
N HIS A 3 -11.47 24.55 8.45
CA HIS A 3 -11.18 25.59 7.46
C HIS A 3 -9.99 25.25 6.56
N PHE A 4 -10.10 25.57 5.27
CA PHE A 4 -8.98 25.45 4.31
C PHE A 4 -8.01 26.64 4.45
N PRO A 5 -6.69 26.46 4.24
CA PRO A 5 -5.75 27.57 4.21
C PRO A 5 -6.04 28.43 2.98
N LEU A 6 -6.29 29.71 3.18
CA LEU A 6 -6.53 30.69 2.13
C LEU A 6 -5.34 31.64 2.00
N ASN A 7 -5.10 32.14 0.80
CA ASN A 7 -4.16 33.23 0.53
C ASN A 7 -4.80 34.59 0.82
N VAL A 8 -4.03 35.67 0.69
CA VAL A 8 -4.50 37.05 0.92
C VAL A 8 -5.69 37.47 0.05
N ASN A 9 -5.94 36.76 -1.05
CA ASN A 9 -7.06 36.99 -1.96
C ASN A 9 -8.26 36.07 -1.67
N GLY A 10 -8.26 35.35 -0.54
CA GLY A 10 -9.33 34.42 -0.16
C GLY A 10 -9.40 33.15 -1.00
N LYS A 11 -8.43 32.90 -1.90
CA LYS A 11 -8.35 31.65 -2.66
C LYS A 11 -7.57 30.61 -1.87
N VAL A 12 -7.85 29.33 -2.12
CA VAL A 12 -7.12 28.23 -1.50
C VAL A 12 -5.61 28.36 -1.76
N ASP A 13 -4.84 28.42 -0.68
CA ASP A 13 -3.39 28.45 -0.72
C ASP A 13 -2.87 27.02 -0.92
N ARG A 14 -2.67 26.65 -2.19
CA ARG A 14 -2.22 25.31 -2.58
C ARG A 14 -0.87 24.96 -1.96
N GLY A 15 0.01 25.94 -1.73
CA GLY A 15 1.32 25.72 -1.11
C GLY A 15 1.17 25.30 0.34
N LYS A 16 0.41 26.08 1.13
CA LYS A 16 0.11 25.73 2.53
C LYS A 16 -0.70 24.44 2.65
N LEU A 17 -1.59 24.17 1.69
CA LEU A 17 -2.37 22.93 1.69
C LEU A 17 -1.49 21.70 1.46
N VAL A 18 -0.49 21.80 0.57
CA VAL A 18 0.53 20.75 0.39
C VAL A 18 1.40 20.61 1.64
N SER A 19 1.83 21.71 2.27
CA SER A 19 2.61 21.65 3.52
C SER A 19 1.83 20.99 4.66
N LEU A 20 0.55 21.32 4.84
CA LEU A 20 -0.33 20.66 5.81
C LEU A 20 -0.56 19.18 5.48
N HIS A 21 -0.53 18.80 4.20
CA HIS A 21 -0.59 17.41 3.75
C HIS A 21 0.74 16.67 3.94
N SER A 22 1.88 17.35 4.04
CA SER A 22 3.14 16.72 4.42
C SER A 22 3.33 16.65 5.94
N GLU A 23 2.78 17.60 6.69
CA GLU A 23 2.77 17.58 8.18
C GLU A 23 1.79 16.55 8.74
N ARG A 24 0.66 16.34 8.06
CA ARG A 24 -0.20 15.19 8.29
C ARG A 24 0.23 14.11 7.33
N VAL A 25 0.93 13.09 7.81
CA VAL A 25 0.98 11.81 7.09
C VAL A 25 -0.46 11.30 7.02
N PHE A 26 -1.20 11.74 6.01
CA PHE A 26 -2.33 10.97 5.53
C PHE A 26 -1.70 9.68 5.05
N PRO A 27 -2.18 8.51 5.47
CA PRO A 27 -1.78 7.28 4.84
C PRO A 27 -2.31 7.30 3.40
N THR A 28 -1.61 7.99 2.49
CA THR A 28 -1.36 7.40 1.19
C THR A 28 -0.74 6.05 1.55
N GLY A 29 -1.33 4.92 1.17
CA GLY A 29 -0.99 3.55 1.65
C GLY A 29 0.47 3.09 1.53
N ARG A 30 1.41 4.00 1.29
CA ARG A 30 2.84 3.89 1.50
C ARG A 30 3.20 4.04 2.98
N GLY A 31 3.34 2.91 3.67
CA GLY A 31 4.39 2.79 4.68
C GLY A 31 4.08 3.25 6.11
N GLN A 32 2.84 3.14 6.59
CA GLN A 32 2.65 2.91 8.02
C GLN A 32 2.64 1.40 8.27
N ALA A 33 3.83 0.82 8.30
CA ALA A 33 4.01 -0.44 8.98
C ALA A 33 3.42 -0.28 10.39
N THR A 34 2.42 -1.10 10.71
CA THR A 34 1.85 -1.15 12.06
C THR A 34 2.99 -1.53 13.01
N ALA A 35 3.59 -0.54 13.66
CA ALA A 35 4.83 -0.68 14.43
C ALA A 35 4.68 -1.58 15.68
N ASP A 36 3.48 -2.11 15.94
CA ASP A 36 3.14 -2.90 17.12
C ASP A 36 2.75 -4.37 16.82
N LYS A 37 2.65 -4.79 15.55
CA LYS A 37 2.45 -6.22 15.23
C LYS A 37 3.79 -6.89 14.95
N ALA A 38 4.01 -8.05 15.58
CA ALA A 38 5.11 -8.93 15.20
C ALA A 38 4.99 -9.26 13.70
N ARG A 39 5.97 -8.84 12.91
CA ARG A 39 6.00 -9.13 11.48
C ARG A 39 6.29 -10.62 11.29
N VAL A 40 5.43 -11.28 10.52
CA VAL A 40 5.61 -12.67 10.13
C VAL A 40 6.33 -12.68 8.78
N ILE A 41 7.51 -13.30 8.77
CA ILE A 41 8.35 -13.42 7.58
C ILE A 41 7.85 -14.55 6.68
N ALA A 42 8.11 -14.45 5.38
CA ALA A 42 7.83 -15.52 4.44
C ALA A 42 8.77 -16.71 4.64
N GLU A 43 8.25 -17.83 5.12
CA GLU A 43 9.02 -19.03 5.42
C GLU A 43 9.16 -19.90 4.16
N GLY A 44 8.08 -20.01 3.38
CA GLY A 44 7.98 -20.85 2.19
C GLY A 44 8.42 -20.17 0.88
N ARG A 45 8.81 -20.98 -0.11
CA ARG A 45 9.11 -20.49 -1.48
C ARG A 45 7.91 -19.74 -2.09
N LEU A 46 6.69 -20.25 -1.88
CA LEU A 46 5.47 -19.64 -2.42
C LEU A 46 5.21 -18.27 -1.79
N GLU A 47 5.35 -18.18 -0.47
CA GLU A 47 5.16 -16.93 0.29
C GLU A 47 6.15 -15.87 -0.14
N ARG A 48 7.43 -16.22 -0.33
CA ARG A 48 8.44 -15.26 -0.81
C ARG A 48 8.09 -14.69 -2.17
N ILE A 49 7.70 -15.56 -3.11
CA ILE A 49 7.29 -15.10 -4.44
C ILE A 49 6.06 -14.18 -4.36
N LEU A 50 5.10 -14.48 -3.46
CA LEU A 50 3.94 -13.61 -3.25
C LEU A 50 4.34 -12.27 -2.64
N VAL A 51 5.20 -12.25 -1.61
CA VAL A 51 5.72 -11.03 -1.00
C VAL A 51 6.44 -10.17 -2.03
N GLU A 52 7.32 -10.75 -2.84
CA GLU A 52 8.02 -10.05 -3.93
C GLU A 52 7.04 -9.43 -4.94
N VAL A 53 6.01 -10.17 -5.36
CA VAL A 53 4.99 -9.67 -6.31
C VAL A 53 4.16 -8.54 -5.68
N VAL A 54 3.76 -8.68 -4.42
CA VAL A 54 2.97 -7.67 -3.70
C VAL A 54 3.78 -6.40 -3.48
N ALA A 55 5.04 -6.54 -3.04
CA ALA A 55 5.98 -5.44 -2.86
C ALA A 55 6.18 -4.66 -4.17
N GLU A 56 6.38 -5.37 -5.29
CA GLU A 56 6.52 -4.77 -6.63
C GLU A 56 5.27 -3.99 -7.05
N VAL A 57 4.07 -4.54 -6.80
CA VAL A 57 2.80 -3.89 -7.21
C VAL A 57 2.45 -2.71 -6.32
N LEU A 58 2.69 -2.79 -5.01
CA LEU A 58 2.43 -1.73 -4.05
C LEU A 58 3.53 -0.66 -4.06
N GLY A 59 4.71 -0.98 -4.59
CA GLY A 59 5.88 -0.10 -4.58
C GLY A 59 6.44 0.08 -3.17
N MET A 60 6.45 -1.00 -2.39
CA MET A 60 6.94 -1.06 -1.01
C MET A 60 8.19 -1.94 -0.94
N ALA A 61 8.99 -1.77 0.11
CA ALA A 61 10.10 -2.67 0.38
C ALA A 61 9.56 -4.02 0.92
N GLU A 62 10.21 -5.13 0.60
CA GLU A 62 9.77 -6.47 1.07
C GLU A 62 9.83 -6.58 2.59
N GLU A 63 10.75 -5.85 3.23
CA GLU A 63 10.92 -5.81 4.69
C GLU A 63 9.79 -5.04 5.41
N GLU A 64 9.01 -4.25 4.66
CA GLU A 64 7.84 -3.53 5.17
C GLU A 64 6.55 -4.37 5.10
N LEU A 65 6.58 -5.53 4.45
CA LEU A 65 5.45 -6.45 4.31
C LEU A 65 5.55 -7.63 5.28
N SER A 66 4.45 -7.91 5.97
CA SER A 66 4.21 -9.15 6.72
C SER A 66 3.29 -10.07 5.93
N VAL A 67 3.48 -11.39 6.03
CA VAL A 67 2.53 -12.35 5.41
C VAL A 67 1.12 -12.28 5.98
N THR A 68 0.96 -11.63 7.14
CA THR A 68 -0.32 -11.40 7.82
C THR A 68 -0.89 -10.00 7.62
N ASP A 69 -0.30 -9.19 6.73
CA ASP A 69 -0.78 -7.84 6.49
C ASP A 69 -2.11 -7.85 5.73
N ASP A 70 -2.97 -6.91 6.12
CA ASP A 70 -4.18 -6.61 5.37
C ASP A 70 -3.80 -5.76 4.16
N LEU A 71 -3.81 -6.37 2.98
CA LEU A 71 -3.42 -5.72 1.73
C LEU A 71 -4.33 -4.54 1.38
N PHE A 72 -5.61 -4.53 1.80
CA PHE A 72 -6.51 -3.41 1.56
C PHE A 72 -6.07 -2.17 2.34
N LEU A 73 -5.61 -2.36 3.58
CA LEU A 73 -5.05 -1.27 4.39
C LEU A 73 -3.75 -0.73 3.79
N LEU A 74 -2.99 -1.57 3.09
CA LEU A 74 -1.79 -1.17 2.32
C LEU A 74 -2.13 -0.50 0.97
N GLY A 75 -3.41 -0.29 0.67
CA GLY A 75 -3.85 0.40 -0.54
C GLY A 75 -3.99 -0.52 -1.75
N LEU A 76 -4.22 -1.81 -1.55
CA LEU A 76 -4.65 -2.70 -2.61
C LEU A 76 -6.03 -2.29 -3.13
N ASP A 77 -6.18 -2.32 -4.46
CA ASP A 77 -7.43 -2.06 -5.17
C ASP A 77 -7.62 -3.09 -6.29
N SER A 78 -8.76 -3.06 -6.98
CA SER A 78 -9.08 -4.00 -8.05
C SER A 78 -8.07 -4.05 -9.19
N LEU A 79 -7.45 -2.92 -9.55
CA LEU A 79 -6.45 -2.87 -10.62
C LEU A 79 -5.13 -3.48 -10.14
N ARG A 80 -4.71 -3.18 -8.91
CA ARG A 80 -3.52 -3.76 -8.29
C ARG A 80 -3.69 -5.26 -8.06
N SER A 81 -4.88 -5.74 -7.66
CA SER A 81 -5.16 -7.17 -7.55
C SER A 81 -5.01 -7.90 -8.89
N LEU A 82 -5.44 -7.29 -9.99
CA LEU A 82 -5.21 -7.84 -11.33
C LEU A 82 -3.71 -7.89 -11.68
N ARG A 83 -2.95 -6.85 -11.30
CA ARG A 83 -1.49 -6.82 -11.50
C ARG A 83 -0.76 -7.88 -10.67
N ILE A 84 -1.22 -8.15 -9.45
CA ILE A 84 -0.70 -9.24 -8.61
C ILE A 84 -0.95 -10.59 -9.31
N VAL A 85 -2.18 -10.86 -9.73
CA VAL A 85 -2.52 -12.13 -10.40
C VAL A 85 -1.69 -12.37 -11.65
N THR A 86 -1.58 -11.36 -12.51
CA THR A 86 -0.80 -11.46 -13.76
C THR A 86 0.70 -11.62 -13.49
N SER A 87 1.25 -10.97 -12.46
CA SER A 87 2.65 -11.10 -12.07
C SER A 87 2.95 -12.45 -11.41
N ALA A 88 2.04 -12.95 -10.57
CA ALA A 88 2.12 -14.28 -9.97
C ALA A 88 2.09 -15.38 -11.04
N GLN A 89 1.22 -15.25 -12.04
CA GLN A 89 1.13 -16.20 -13.15
C GLN A 89 2.42 -16.30 -13.95
N ARG A 90 3.13 -15.18 -14.17
CA ARG A 90 4.45 -15.18 -14.83
C ARG A 90 5.51 -15.95 -14.04
N ARG A 91 5.31 -16.09 -12.73
CA ARG A 91 6.17 -16.85 -11.82
C ARG A 91 5.64 -18.28 -11.56
N ASN A 92 4.76 -18.77 -12.43
CA ASN A 92 4.10 -20.08 -12.35
C ASN A 92 3.20 -20.27 -11.12
N LEU A 93 2.75 -19.18 -10.49
CA LEU A 93 1.76 -19.21 -9.41
C LEU A 93 0.37 -18.90 -9.94
N ARG A 94 -0.57 -19.82 -9.73
CA ARG A 94 -1.97 -19.61 -10.09
C ARG A 94 -2.72 -19.06 -8.88
N VAL A 95 -2.96 -17.75 -8.91
CA VAL A 95 -3.79 -17.03 -7.96
C VAL A 95 -4.93 -16.38 -8.74
N SER A 96 -6.14 -16.42 -8.20
CA SER A 96 -7.29 -15.72 -8.76
C SER A 96 -7.53 -14.40 -8.03
N VAL A 97 -8.17 -13.43 -8.70
CA VAL A 97 -8.53 -12.15 -8.06
C VAL A 97 -9.39 -12.39 -6.83
N ARG A 98 -10.30 -13.37 -6.87
CA ARG A 98 -11.13 -13.75 -5.72
C ARG A 98 -10.28 -14.15 -4.51
N GLN A 99 -9.26 -14.97 -4.70
CA GLN A 99 -8.33 -15.39 -3.63
C GLN A 99 -7.47 -14.25 -3.08
N VAL A 100 -7.32 -13.14 -3.81
CA VAL A 100 -6.63 -11.94 -3.32
C VAL A 100 -7.53 -11.12 -2.39
N PHE A 101 -8.86 -11.31 -2.47
CA PHE A 101 -9.86 -10.58 -1.70
C PHE A 101 -10.47 -11.38 -0.52
N GLU A 102 -10.23 -12.69 -0.45
CA GLU A 102 -10.67 -13.58 0.65
C GLU A 102 -9.60 -13.68 1.74
#